data_AF-A0A380Q8S4-F1
#
_entry.id   AF-A0A380Q8S4-F1
#
_cell.length_a   1.000
_cell.length_b   1.000
_cell.length_c   1.000
_cell.angle_alpha   90.00
_cell.angle_beta   90.00
_cell.angle_gamma   90.00
#
_symmetry.space_group_name_H-M   'P 1'
#
loop_
_entity.id
_entity.type
_entity.pdbx_description
1 polymer ?
#
loop_
_entity_poly.entity_id
_entity_poly.type
_entity_poly.pdbx_seq_one_letter_code
_entity_poly.pdbx_strand_id
1 'polypeptide(L)'
;MAVRKLTTGKWICECYPNGRRGERLRKQFATKGEVLSFERRMMQKDQVVEASVGNTVKLSNLVSRWYEMHGQTLTSGKTRKVKLEAICERLGDPLVTDFDKNAFAVYREQRLNGKWHATYTSWAIGIEE
;
A
#
# COMPACT_ATOMS: atom_id res chain seq x y z
N MET A 1 5.10 8.23 28.88
CA MET A 1 5.22 6.81 29.27
C MET A 1 5.77 6.75 30.68
N ALA A 2 5.32 5.82 31.51
CA ALA A 2 5.88 5.64 32.85
C ALA A 2 5.91 4.16 33.22
N VAL A 3 7.11 3.59 33.28
CA VAL A 3 7.38 2.33 33.99
C VAL A 3 7.68 2.69 35.43
N ARG A 4 6.86 2.22 36.37
CA ARG A 4 7.05 2.50 37.80
C ARG A 4 6.82 1.28 38.66
N LYS A 5 7.44 1.26 39.83
CA LYS A 5 7.23 0.24 40.86
C LYS A 5 6.11 0.70 41.80
N LEU A 6 5.16 -0.18 42.12
CA LEU A 6 4.15 0.07 43.14
C LEU A 6 4.72 -0.23 44.54
N THR A 7 4.10 0.38 45.55
CA THR A 7 4.34 0.09 46.97
C THR A 7 4.06 -1.37 47.33
N THR A 8 3.25 -2.06 46.54
CA THR A 8 2.95 -3.50 46.64
C THR A 8 4.05 -4.41 46.08
N GLY A 9 5.16 -3.85 45.58
CA GLY A 9 6.29 -4.59 45.01
C GLY A 9 6.15 -4.96 43.54
N LYS A 10 4.94 -4.84 42.96
CA LYS A 10 4.64 -5.10 41.54
C LYS A 10 5.09 -3.94 40.66
N TRP A 11 5.32 -4.21 39.39
CA TRP A 11 5.65 -3.20 38.38
C TRP A 11 4.44 -2.86 37.52
N ILE A 12 4.36 -1.63 37.04
CA ILE A 12 3.30 -1.19 36.13
C ILE A 12 3.87 -0.51 34.91
N CYS A 13 3.33 -0.87 33.75
CA CYS A 13 3.52 -0.16 32.49
C CYS A 13 2.33 0.76 32.28
N GLU A 14 2.57 2.06 32.13
CA GLU A 14 1.58 3.01 31.62
C GLU A 14 2.11 3.59 30.31
N CYS A 15 1.59 3.06 29.19
CA CYS A 15 1.97 3.47 27.84
C CYS A 15 0.78 4.07 27.07
N TYR A 16 1.12 4.96 26.14
CA TYR A 16 0.20 5.64 25.23
C TYR A 16 0.69 5.35 23.81
N PRO A 17 0.40 4.16 23.26
CA PRO A 17 0.87 3.79 21.92
C PRO A 17 0.38 4.80 20.86
N ASN A 18 -0.92 5.10 20.85
CA ASN A 18 -1.52 6.06 19.90
C ASN A 18 -1.40 7.55 20.32
N GLY A 19 -0.35 7.91 21.07
CA GLY A 19 -0.10 9.28 21.52
C GLY A 19 -1.06 9.81 22.61
N ARG A 20 -1.03 11.11 22.89
CA ARG A 20 -1.69 11.75 24.05
C ARG A 20 -3.22 11.62 24.06
N ARG A 21 -3.86 11.50 22.90
CA ARG A 21 -5.31 11.26 22.75
C ARG A 21 -5.66 9.78 22.53
N GLY A 22 -4.66 8.90 22.52
CA GLY A 22 -4.82 7.47 22.30
C GLY A 22 -5.32 6.71 23.53
N GLU A 23 -5.68 5.45 23.31
CA GLU A 23 -6.07 4.54 24.39
C GLU A 23 -4.92 4.33 25.37
N ARG A 24 -5.23 4.42 26.67
CA ARG A 24 -4.25 4.21 27.75
C ARG A 24 -4.15 2.72 28.09
N LEU A 25 -3.02 2.12 27.76
CA LEU A 25 -2.70 0.75 28.15
C LEU A 25 -2.00 0.74 29.52
N ARG A 26 -2.66 0.14 30.51
CA ARG A 26 -2.16 -0.01 31.88
C ARG A 26 -2.15 -1.47 32.29
N LYS A 27 -0.95 -2.04 32.49
CA LYS A 27 -0.79 -3.44 32.86
C LYS A 27 0.24 -3.62 33.97
N GLN A 28 -0.05 -4.53 34.90
CA GLN A 28 0.82 -4.87 36.02
C GLN A 28 1.61 -6.15 35.73
N PHE A 29 2.85 -6.20 36.21
CA PHE A 29 3.81 -7.28 36.00
C PHE A 29 4.56 -7.58 37.30
N ALA A 30 5.11 -8.79 37.40
CA ALA A 30 5.89 -9.21 38.57
C ALA A 30 7.31 -8.64 38.51
N THR A 31 7.92 -8.57 37.32
CA THR A 31 9.31 -8.18 37.15
C THR A 31 9.50 -6.92 36.30
N LYS A 32 10.61 -6.20 36.50
CA LYS A 32 11.00 -5.04 35.69
C LYS A 32 11.26 -5.43 34.22
N GLY A 33 11.84 -6.61 33.99
CA GLY A 33 12.21 -7.09 32.65
C GLY A 33 11.00 -7.34 31.76
N GLU A 34 9.93 -7.91 32.32
CA GLU A 34 8.65 -8.11 31.60
C GLU A 34 8.04 -6.78 31.17
N VAL A 35 8.11 -5.77 32.04
CA VAL A 35 7.53 -4.44 31.79
C VAL A 35 8.26 -3.75 30.63
N LEU A 36 9.59 -3.76 30.65
CA LEU A 36 10.43 -3.17 29.60
C LEU A 36 10.27 -3.89 28.26
N SER A 37 10.04 -5.20 28.29
CA SER A 37 9.81 -6.00 27.09
C SER A 37 8.42 -5.74 26.50
N PHE A 38 7.41 -5.60 27.36
CA PHE A 38 6.05 -5.23 26.98
C PHE A 38 5.99 -3.82 26.37
N GLU A 39 6.66 -2.85 26.99
CA GLU A 39 6.79 -1.48 26.49
C GLU A 39 7.40 -1.44 25.10
N ARG A 40 8.56 -2.08 24.90
CA ARG A 40 9.21 -2.16 23.58
C ARG A 40 8.32 -2.79 22.52
N ARG A 41 7.61 -3.87 22.85
CA ARG A 41 6.70 -4.55 21.92
C ARG A 41 5.54 -3.66 21.49
N MET A 42 4.97 -2.88 22.41
CA MET A 42 3.85 -1.99 22.08
C MET A 42 4.31 -0.82 21.22
N MET A 43 5.47 -0.23 21.51
CA MET A 43 6.06 0.84 20.69
C MET A 43 6.43 0.37 19.27
N GLN A 44 6.92 -0.86 19.11
CA GLN A 44 7.18 -1.43 17.78
C GLN A 44 5.90 -1.69 16.98
N LYS A 45 4.80 -2.05 17.64
CA LYS A 45 3.53 -2.27 16.96
C LYS A 45 3.03 -1.00 16.28
N ASP A 46 3.16 0.17 16.88
CA ASP A 46 2.70 1.41 16.25
C ASP A 46 3.49 1.77 15.00
N GLN A 47 4.82 1.56 14.99
CA GLN A 47 5.63 1.73 13.77
C GLN A 47 5.18 0.80 12.63
N VAL A 48 4.78 -0.43 12.97
CA VAL A 48 4.26 -1.38 11.97
C VAL A 48 2.83 -1.01 11.55
N VAL A 49 2.03 -0.43 12.46
CA VAL A 49 0.66 -0.01 12.16
C VAL A 49 0.62 1.25 11.30
N GLU A 50 1.52 2.23 11.51
CA GLU A 50 1.68 3.38 10.59
C GLU A 50 2.09 2.95 9.18
N ALA A 51 2.92 1.91 9.05
CA ALA A 51 3.22 1.30 7.74
C ALA A 51 2.04 0.49 7.16
N SER A 52 1.02 0.18 7.98
CA SER A 52 -0.18 -0.57 7.60
C SER A 52 -1.43 0.30 7.42
N VAL A 53 -1.32 1.64 7.54
CA VAL A 53 -2.34 2.54 7.00
C VAL A 53 -2.37 2.24 5.51
N GLY A 54 -3.35 1.44 5.11
CA GLY A 54 -3.34 0.65 3.89
C GLY A 54 -2.86 1.48 2.74
N ASN A 55 -1.92 0.94 1.96
CA ASN A 55 -1.54 1.51 0.68
C ASN A 55 -2.81 1.55 -0.19
N THR A 56 -3.60 2.62 -0.08
CA THR A 56 -4.73 2.98 -0.95
C THR A 56 -4.22 3.46 -2.31
N VAL A 57 -3.06 2.93 -2.71
CA VAL A 57 -2.40 3.25 -3.95
C VAL A 57 -3.09 2.42 -5.02
N LYS A 58 -3.73 3.11 -5.95
CA LYS A 58 -4.28 2.50 -7.15
C LYS A 58 -3.16 2.02 -8.07
N LEU A 59 -3.46 1.02 -8.89
CA LEU A 59 -2.50 0.48 -9.86
C LEU A 59 -2.02 1.55 -10.85
N SER A 60 -2.91 2.46 -11.28
CA SER A 60 -2.57 3.61 -12.13
C SER A 60 -1.50 4.53 -11.53
N ASN A 61 -1.55 4.79 -10.21
CA ASN A 61 -0.57 5.60 -9.51
C ASN A 61 0.82 4.93 -9.51
N LEU A 62 0.86 3.59 -9.38
CA LEU A 62 2.11 2.84 -9.46
C LEU A 62 2.73 2.93 -10.86
N VAL A 63 1.89 2.89 -11.91
CA VAL A 63 2.33 3.06 -13.31
C VAL A 63 2.90 4.46 -13.56
N SER A 64 2.24 5.51 -13.05
CA SER A 64 2.74 6.89 -13.13
C SER A 64 4.09 7.05 -12.43
N ARG A 65 4.20 6.53 -11.20
CA ARG A 65 5.46 6.56 -10.44
C ARG A 65 6.58 5.79 -11.14
N TRP A 66 6.28 4.63 -11.71
CA TRP A 66 7.24 3.88 -12.53
C TRP A 66 7.71 4.70 -13.74
N TYR A 67 6.79 5.43 -14.40
CA TYR A 67 7.14 6.25 -15.54
C TYR A 67 8.09 7.39 -15.17
N GLU A 68 7.81 8.11 -14.07
CA GLU A 68 8.66 9.19 -13.58
C GLU A 68 10.08 8.70 -13.20
N MET A 69 10.18 7.55 -12.53
CA MET A 69 11.47 7.06 -12.05
C MET A 69 12.30 6.37 -13.14
N HIS A 70 11.64 5.66 -14.07
CA HIS A 70 12.33 4.80 -15.03
C HIS A 70 11.71 4.82 -16.43
N GLY A 71 10.38 4.82 -16.54
CA GLY A 71 9.75 4.74 -17.85
C GLY A 71 10.15 5.88 -18.79
N GLN A 72 10.41 7.08 -18.28
CA GLN A 72 10.85 8.23 -19.08
C GLN A 72 12.23 8.06 -19.72
N THR A 73 13.10 7.19 -19.19
CA THR A 73 14.44 6.96 -19.76
C THR A 73 14.44 5.93 -20.88
N LEU A 74 13.32 5.23 -21.10
CA LEU A 74 13.18 4.23 -22.15
C LEU A 74 12.72 4.87 -23.46
N THR A 75 13.33 4.47 -24.58
CA THR A 75 12.93 4.90 -25.94
C THR A 75 11.45 4.64 -26.25
N SER A 76 10.90 3.53 -25.71
CA SER A 76 9.49 3.15 -25.85
C SER A 76 8.66 3.38 -24.58
N GLY A 77 9.18 4.19 -23.66
CA GLY A 77 8.59 4.46 -22.35
C GLY A 77 7.16 4.96 -22.42
N LYS A 78 6.92 6.00 -23.24
CA LYS A 78 5.60 6.61 -23.43
C LYS A 78 4.58 5.60 -23.96
N THR A 79 4.95 4.82 -24.99
CA THR A 79 4.11 3.77 -25.56
C THR A 79 3.79 2.66 -24.55
N ARG A 80 4.76 2.30 -23.70
CA ARG A 80 4.56 1.29 -22.64
C ARG A 80 3.65 1.83 -21.54
N LYS A 81 3.81 3.10 -21.15
CA LYS A 81 2.93 3.77 -20.18
C LYS A 81 1.47 3.74 -20.62
N VAL A 82 1.19 4.14 -21.85
CA VAL A 82 -0.18 4.12 -22.41
C VAL A 82 -0.79 2.71 -22.37
N LYS A 83 -0.01 1.68 -22.69
CA LYS A 83 -0.48 0.29 -22.60
C LYS A 83 -0.79 -0.13 -21.15
N LEU A 84 0.06 0.27 -20.20
CA LEU A 84 -0.13 -0.03 -18.78
C LEU A 84 -1.34 0.71 -18.21
N GLU A 85 -1.53 1.98 -18.56
CA GLU A 85 -2.71 2.78 -18.20
C GLU A 85 -3.99 2.13 -18.75
N ALA A 86 -3.99 1.71 -20.01
CA ALA A 86 -5.12 0.98 -20.61
C ALA A 86 -5.41 -0.37 -19.92
N ILE A 87 -4.39 -1.06 -19.40
CA ILE A 87 -4.59 -2.28 -18.59
C ILE A 87 -5.28 -1.91 -17.27
N CYS A 88 -4.81 -0.86 -16.59
CA CYS A 88 -5.39 -0.40 -15.33
C CYS A 88 -6.87 -0.02 -15.52
N GLU A 89 -7.19 0.75 -16.57
CA GLU A 89 -8.55 1.14 -16.90
C GLU A 89 -9.47 -0.06 -17.14
N ARG A 90 -9.02 -1.04 -17.92
CA ARG A 90 -9.81 -2.26 -18.24
C ARG A 90 -10.02 -3.18 -17.05
N LEU A 91 -9.16 -3.10 -16.05
CA LEU A 91 -9.29 -3.81 -14.78
C LEU A 91 -10.12 -3.03 -13.74
N GLY A 92 -10.56 -1.81 -14.05
CA GLY A 92 -11.30 -0.95 -13.12
C GLY A 92 -10.42 -0.23 -12.09
N ASP A 93 -9.13 -0.06 -12.39
CA ASP A 93 -8.11 0.59 -11.56
C ASP A 93 -8.12 0.12 -10.09
N PRO A 94 -7.85 -1.18 -9.85
CA PRO A 94 -7.87 -1.76 -8.51
C PRO A 94 -6.75 -1.18 -7.64
N LEU A 95 -6.88 -1.38 -6.32
CA LEU A 95 -5.78 -1.14 -5.41
C LEU A 95 -4.62 -2.11 -5.69
N VAL A 96 -3.39 -1.66 -5.46
CA VAL A 96 -2.20 -2.50 -5.64
C VAL A 96 -2.25 -3.75 -4.76
N THR A 97 -2.88 -3.68 -3.59
CA THR A 97 -3.10 -4.83 -2.68
C THR A 97 -4.07 -5.86 -3.24
N ASP A 98 -5.00 -5.42 -4.07
CA ASP A 98 -6.10 -6.25 -4.60
C ASP A 98 -5.75 -6.81 -5.99
N PHE A 99 -4.64 -6.35 -6.58
CA PHE A 99 -4.17 -6.81 -7.86
C PHE A 99 -3.44 -8.16 -7.74
N ASP A 100 -4.08 -9.21 -8.27
CA ASP A 100 -3.53 -10.56 -8.30
C ASP A 100 -3.19 -11.05 -9.72
N LYS A 101 -2.36 -12.08 -9.81
CA LYS A 101 -2.01 -12.78 -11.05
C LYS A 101 -3.25 -13.25 -11.82
N ASN A 102 -4.28 -13.71 -11.11
CA ASN A 102 -5.52 -14.16 -11.74
C ASN A 102 -6.26 -13.01 -12.43
N ALA A 103 -6.29 -11.81 -11.84
CA ALA A 103 -6.89 -10.63 -12.46
C ALA A 103 -6.23 -10.31 -13.81
N PHE A 104 -4.89 -10.41 -13.88
CA PHE A 104 -4.17 -10.23 -15.13
C PHE A 104 -4.42 -11.36 -16.14
N ALA A 105 -4.51 -12.61 -15.70
CA ALA A 105 -4.80 -13.75 -16.57
C ALA A 105 -6.18 -13.62 -17.24
N VAL A 106 -7.22 -13.27 -16.46
CA VAL A 106 -8.58 -13.02 -16.95
C VAL A 106 -8.59 -11.84 -17.92
N TYR A 107 -7.90 -10.74 -17.60
CA TYR A 107 -7.74 -9.63 -18.54
C TYR A 107 -7.12 -10.07 -19.87
N ARG A 108 -6.06 -10.89 -19.81
CA ARG A 108 -5.35 -11.36 -21.01
C ARG A 108 -6.24 -12.26 -21.86
N GLU A 109 -6.97 -13.19 -21.26
CA GLU A 109 -7.95 -14.03 -21.94
C GLU A 109 -9.00 -13.18 -22.66
N GLN A 110 -9.62 -12.22 -21.96
CA GLN A 110 -10.60 -11.32 -22.54
C GLN A 110 -10.03 -10.49 -23.70
N ARG A 111 -8.77 -10.07 -23.59
CA ARG A 111 -8.06 -9.34 -24.66
C ARG A 111 -7.75 -10.20 -25.87
N LEU A 112 -7.47 -11.49 -25.69
CA LEU A 112 -7.29 -12.45 -26.78
C LEU A 112 -8.63 -12.82 -27.44
N ASN A 113 -9.71 -12.89 -26.65
CA ASN A 113 -11.06 -13.13 -27.14
C ASN A 113 -11.70 -11.89 -27.83
N GLY A 114 -10.93 -10.83 -28.03
CA GLY A 114 -11.39 -9.65 -28.78
C GLY A 114 -12.33 -8.73 -28.02
N LYS A 115 -12.53 -8.90 -26.69
CA LYS A 115 -13.37 -8.01 -25.86
C LYS A 115 -12.99 -6.53 -26.01
N TRP A 116 -11.71 -6.27 -26.24
CA TRP A 116 -11.21 -4.97 -26.66
C TRP A 116 -10.51 -5.13 -27.99
N HIS A 117 -11.18 -4.72 -29.07
CA HIS A 117 -10.54 -4.59 -30.36
C HIS A 117 -9.36 -3.61 -30.24
N ALA A 118 -8.29 -3.86 -31.00
CA ALA A 118 -7.31 -2.82 -31.27
C ALA A 118 -8.04 -1.76 -32.09
N THR A 119 -8.65 -0.78 -31.43
CA THR A 119 -9.19 0.38 -32.12
C THR A 119 -7.99 1.02 -32.81
N TYR A 120 -7.96 0.91 -34.13
CA TYR A 120 -7.27 1.89 -34.95
C TYR A 120 -7.92 3.22 -34.58
N THR A 121 -7.32 3.94 -33.64
CA THR A 121 -7.71 5.31 -33.35
C THR A 121 -7.40 6.10 -34.60
N SER A 122 -8.43 6.39 -35.39
CA SER A 122 -8.41 7.26 -36.59
C SER A 122 -8.02 8.72 -36.28
N TRP A 123 -7.41 8.98 -35.12
CA TRP A 123 -6.98 10.29 -34.64
C TRP A 123 -5.50 10.58 -34.89
N ALA A 124 -4.77 9.68 -35.55
CA ALA A 124 -3.33 9.83 -35.83
C ALA A 124 -2.98 10.05 -37.30
N ILE A 125 -3.95 10.04 -38.22
CA ILE A 125 -3.71 10.40 -39.62
C ILE A 125 -4.79 11.41 -40.00
N GLY A 126 -4.38 12.67 -40.08
CA GLY A 126 -5.16 13.69 -40.79
C GLY A 126 -5.25 13.28 -42.25
N ILE A 127 -6.38 12.72 -42.63
CA ILE A 127 -6.83 12.68 -44.01
C ILE A 127 -8.09 13.53 -44.01
N GLU A 128 -7.92 14.80 -44.40
CA GLU A 128 -9.00 15.60 -44.95
C GLU A 128 -9.45 14.95 -46.27
N GLU A 129 -10.76 14.83 -46.44
CA GLU A 129 -11.41 14.52 -47.73
C GLU A 129 -11.09 15.58 -48.80
#